data_AF-A0A4S3B453-F1
#
_entry.id   AF-A0A4S3B453-F1
#
_cell.length_a   1.000
_cell.length_b   1.000
_cell.length_c   1.000
_cell.angle_alpha   90.00
_cell.angle_beta   90.00
_cell.angle_gamma   90.00
#
_symmetry.space_group_name_H-M   'P 1'
#
loop_
_entity.id
_entity.type
_entity.pdbx_description
1 polymer ?
#
loop_
_entity_poly.entity_id
_entity_poly.type
_entity_poly.pdbx_seq_one_letter_code
_entity_poly.pdbx_strand_id
1 'polypeptide(L)'
;MKKVIDKIALISERYNALKFVRPEPRCRDCPLQHEGLCQKVIKIKQSRDYLRYNYPARGSQSWKQLYAKRSAVERMNTYLKENYQLNRTRFHQSHHVVVEHLMIQLAYNAKKFTNQRLNYRKSKEIAV
;
A
#
# COMPACT_ATOMS: atom_id res chain seq x y z
N MET A 1 11.07 -6.08 17.14
CA MET A 1 12.07 -6.30 16.08
C MET A 1 11.52 -6.87 14.75
N LYS A 2 10.20 -6.87 14.49
CA LYS A 2 9.62 -7.34 13.20
C LYS A 2 9.47 -6.26 12.11
N LYS A 3 9.93 -5.02 12.34
CA LYS A 3 9.61 -3.85 11.48
C LYS A 3 10.68 -3.47 10.44
N VAL A 4 11.78 -4.23 10.31
CA VAL A 4 12.88 -3.88 9.38
C VAL A 4 12.90 -4.74 8.11
N ILE A 5 12.29 -5.93 8.13
CA ILE A 5 12.35 -6.86 6.98
C ILE A 5 11.29 -6.52 5.91
N ASP A 6 10.20 -5.84 6.29
CA ASP A 6 9.05 -5.61 5.39
C ASP A 6 9.26 -4.50 4.35
N LYS A 7 10.44 -3.85 4.29
CA LYS A 7 10.68 -2.71 3.38
C LYS A 7 11.56 -2.99 2.15
N ILE A 8 12.00 -4.23 1.91
CA ILE A 8 12.79 -4.56 0.71
C ILE A 8 12.28 -5.84 0.05
N ALA A 9 10.99 -5.89 -0.26
CA ALA A 9 10.44 -6.88 -1.17
C ALA A 9 9.69 -6.15 -2.27
N LEU A 10 10.45 -5.66 -3.27
CA LEU A 10 9.84 -5.12 -4.48
C LEU A 10 9.36 -6.31 -5.33
N ILE A 11 8.10 -6.29 -5.75
CA ILE A 11 7.56 -7.28 -6.67
C ILE A 11 8.22 -7.03 -8.03
N SER A 12 8.91 -8.03 -8.55
CA SER A 12 9.42 -8.00 -9.92
C SER A 12 8.31 -8.40 -10.88
N GLU A 13 7.62 -7.42 -11.48
CA GLU A 13 6.51 -7.64 -12.43
C GLU A 13 6.86 -8.63 -13.55
N ARG A 14 8.08 -8.56 -14.10
CA ARG A 14 8.53 -9.48 -15.17
C ARG A 14 8.65 -10.96 -14.76
N TYR A 15 8.74 -11.27 -13.47
CA TYR A 15 9.10 -12.63 -13.00
C TYR A 15 8.24 -13.17 -11.86
N ASN A 16 7.18 -12.45 -11.43
CA ASN A 16 6.37 -12.79 -10.26
C ASN A 16 7.23 -13.27 -9.08
N ALA A 17 8.30 -12.51 -8.81
CA ALA A 17 9.32 -12.87 -7.84
C ALA A 17 9.55 -11.71 -6.87
N LEU A 18 9.71 -12.05 -5.60
CA LEU A 18 10.11 -11.12 -4.56
C LEU A 18 11.60 -10.87 -4.71
N LYS A 19 11.98 -9.60 -4.86
CA LYS A 19 13.38 -9.17 -4.87
C LYS A 19 13.77 -8.75 -3.47
N PHE A 20 14.70 -9.50 -2.88
CA PHE A 20 15.37 -9.12 -1.65
C PHE A 20 16.75 -8.58 -2.01
N VAL A 21 17.03 -7.35 -1.59
CA VAL A 21 18.39 -6.80 -1.68
C VAL A 21 19.13 -7.19 -0.42
N ARG A 22 20.34 -7.73 -0.61
CA ARG A 22 21.24 -8.08 0.48
C ARG A 22 21.50 -6.86 1.37
N PRO A 23 21.34 -6.97 2.70
CA PRO A 23 21.75 -5.92 3.61
C PRO A 23 23.28 -5.85 3.63
N GLU A 24 23.84 -4.78 3.05
CA GLU A 24 25.29 -4.53 3.01
C GLU A 24 26.00 -4.62 4.36
N PRO A 25 25.47 -4.10 5.49
CA PRO A 25 26.20 -4.15 6.75
C PRO A 25 26.33 -5.56 7.36
N ARG A 26 25.48 -6.52 6.98
CA ARG A 26 25.50 -7.88 7.55
C ARG A 26 26.19 -8.93 6.69
N CYS A 27 26.31 -8.76 5.36
CA CYS A 27 27.08 -9.71 4.52
C CYS A 27 28.59 -9.37 4.44
N ARG A 28 29.08 -8.29 5.08
CA ARG A 28 30.54 -8.04 5.21
C ARG A 28 31.22 -9.03 6.16
N ASP A 29 30.53 -9.41 7.23
CA ASP A 29 31.02 -10.36 8.24
C ASP A 29 30.52 -11.79 7.96
N CYS A 30 29.98 -12.06 6.77
CA CYS A 30 29.39 -13.34 6.46
C CYS A 30 30.48 -14.33 5.98
N PRO A 31 30.67 -15.47 6.66
CA PRO A 31 31.70 -16.45 6.29
C PRO A 31 31.47 -17.05 4.89
N LEU A 32 30.24 -16.97 4.36
CA LEU A 32 29.85 -17.49 3.05
C LEU A 32 30.02 -16.46 1.91
N GLN A 33 30.69 -15.33 2.16
CA GLN A 33 30.84 -14.26 1.17
C GLN A 33 31.63 -14.72 -0.07
N HIS A 34 32.61 -15.61 0.11
CA HIS A 34 33.52 -16.06 -0.96
C HIS A 34 33.04 -17.31 -1.71
N GLU A 35 31.99 -17.98 -1.22
CA GLU A 35 31.54 -19.26 -1.78
C GLU A 35 30.64 -19.10 -3.02
N GLY A 36 30.36 -17.87 -3.46
CA GLY A 36 29.45 -17.61 -4.59
C GLY A 36 27.96 -17.78 -4.26
N LEU A 37 27.63 -18.23 -3.04
CA LEU A 37 26.25 -18.33 -2.55
C LEU A 37 25.65 -16.98 -2.08
N CYS A 38 26.43 -16.00 -1.59
CA CYS A 38 25.92 -14.67 -1.18
C CYS A 38 25.69 -13.76 -2.40
N GLN A 39 24.58 -13.94 -3.13
CA GLN A 39 24.16 -13.04 -4.22
C GLN A 39 23.71 -11.67 -3.70
N LYS A 40 24.03 -10.59 -4.43
CA LYS A 40 23.61 -9.20 -4.07
C LYS A 40 22.10 -9.02 -4.08
N VAL A 41 21.41 -9.69 -4.99
CA VAL A 41 19.95 -9.67 -5.14
C VAL A 41 19.44 -11.09 -5.18
N ILE A 42 18.60 -11.45 -4.22
CA ILE A 42 17.96 -12.77 -4.16
C ILE A 42 16.55 -12.63 -4.71
N LYS A 43 16.23 -13.42 -5.75
CA LYS A 43 14.89 -13.47 -6.33
C LYS A 43 14.21 -14.77 -5.92
N ILE A 44 13.14 -14.67 -5.12
CA ILE A 44 12.32 -15.82 -4.75
C ILE A 44 11.05 -15.78 -5.58
N LYS A 45 10.83 -16.80 -6.43
CA LYS A 45 9.57 -16.94 -7.16
C LYS A 45 8.40 -17.07 -6.18
N GLN A 46 7.32 -16.34 -6.40
CA GLN A 46 6.10 -16.46 -5.59
C GLN A 46 5.52 -17.88 -5.64
N SER A 47 5.76 -18.62 -6.73
CA SER A 47 5.36 -20.03 -6.87
C SER A 47 5.98 -20.97 -5.83
N ARG A 48 7.06 -20.56 -5.14
CA ARG A 48 7.66 -21.34 -4.05
C ARG A 48 6.73 -21.41 -2.83
N ASP A 49 5.86 -20.42 -2.65
CA ASP A 49 4.86 -20.37 -1.59
C ASP A 49 3.53 -19.88 -2.18
N TYR A 50 2.83 -20.79 -2.85
CA TYR A 50 1.56 -20.50 -3.50
C TYR A 50 0.48 -20.07 -2.49
N LEU A 51 0.50 -20.58 -1.26
CA LEU A 51 -0.53 -20.26 -0.25
C LEU A 51 -0.45 -18.81 0.20
N ARG A 52 0.77 -18.28 0.36
CA ARG A 52 0.97 -16.91 0.85
C ARG A 52 0.64 -15.83 -0.17
N TYR A 53 0.84 -16.10 -1.46
CA TYR A 53 0.70 -15.11 -2.53
C TYR A 53 -0.53 -15.34 -3.42
N ASN A 54 -1.28 -16.42 -3.23
CA ASN A 54 -2.51 -16.63 -3.95
C ASN A 54 -3.59 -15.63 -3.53
N TYR A 55 -4.41 -15.24 -4.49
CA TYR A 55 -5.63 -14.51 -4.22
C TYR A 55 -6.57 -15.37 -3.37
N PRO A 56 -7.26 -14.78 -2.39
CA PRO A 56 -8.19 -15.54 -1.57
C PRO A 56 -9.34 -16.06 -2.43
N ALA A 57 -9.76 -17.30 -2.18
CA ALA A 57 -10.89 -17.90 -2.87
C ALA A 57 -12.15 -17.04 -2.72
N ARG A 58 -12.91 -16.85 -3.81
CA ARG A 58 -14.16 -16.08 -3.78
C ARG A 58 -15.13 -16.68 -2.75
N GLY A 59 -15.76 -15.83 -1.94
CA GLY A 59 -16.65 -16.26 -0.86
C GLY A 59 -15.97 -16.56 0.48
N SER A 60 -14.64 -16.75 0.52
CA SER A 60 -13.89 -16.84 1.76
C SER A 60 -13.96 -15.56 2.59
N GLN A 61 -13.69 -15.65 3.90
CA GLN A 61 -13.72 -14.48 4.79
C GLN A 61 -12.66 -13.44 4.40
N SER A 62 -11.47 -13.88 4.00
CA SER A 62 -10.41 -12.98 3.51
C SER A 62 -10.82 -12.28 2.21
N TRP A 63 -11.49 -12.97 1.29
CA TRP A 63 -12.03 -12.37 0.08
C TRP A 63 -13.12 -11.33 0.40
N LYS A 64 -14.05 -11.64 1.31
CA LYS A 64 -15.10 -10.70 1.76
C LYS A 64 -14.50 -9.41 2.33
N GLN A 65 -13.46 -9.52 3.16
CA GLN A 65 -12.76 -8.36 3.72
C GLN A 65 -12.07 -7.52 2.64
N LEU A 66 -11.39 -8.17 1.68
CA LEU A 66 -10.73 -7.47 0.58
C LEU A 66 -11.76 -6.79 -0.34
N TYR A 67 -12.87 -7.45 -0.63
CA TYR A 67 -13.98 -6.90 -1.39
C TYR A 67 -14.60 -5.68 -0.69
N ALA A 68 -14.83 -5.75 0.62
CA ALA A 68 -15.33 -4.62 1.40
C ALA A 68 -14.39 -3.40 1.33
N LYS A 69 -13.06 -3.62 1.40
CA LYS A 69 -12.05 -2.56 1.22
C LYS A 69 -12.15 -1.94 -0.18
N ARG A 70 -12.26 -2.78 -1.23
CA ARG A 70 -12.45 -2.30 -2.61
C ARG A 70 -13.69 -1.43 -2.74
N SER A 71 -14.86 -1.90 -2.27
CA SER A 71 -16.09 -1.13 -2.35
C SER A 71 -16.03 0.18 -1.56
N ALA A 72 -15.28 0.23 -0.45
CA ALA A 72 -15.05 1.48 0.27
C ALA A 72 -14.25 2.50 -0.55
N VAL A 73 -13.20 2.05 -1.26
CA VAL A 73 -12.43 2.89 -2.18
C VAL A 73 -13.29 3.37 -3.35
N GLU A 74 -14.09 2.49 -3.95
CA GLU A 74 -14.99 2.84 -5.04
C GLU A 74 -16.01 3.92 -4.61
N ARG A 75 -16.62 3.77 -3.43
CA ARG A 75 -17.53 4.80 -2.88
C ARG A 75 -16.83 6.13 -2.65
N MET A 76 -15.60 6.11 -2.14
CA MET A 76 -14.83 7.33 -1.93
C MET A 76 -14.49 8.03 -3.26
N ASN A 77 -14.09 7.25 -4.27
CA ASN A 77 -13.83 7.77 -5.61
C ASN A 77 -15.09 8.41 -6.22
N THR A 78 -16.26 7.77 -6.10
CA THR A 78 -17.53 8.35 -6.54
C THR A 78 -17.81 9.67 -5.80
N TYR A 79 -17.65 9.69 -4.48
CA TYR A 79 -17.85 10.89 -3.68
C TYR A 79 -16.94 12.04 -4.11
N LEU A 80 -15.66 11.79 -4.37
CA LEU A 80 -14.74 12.82 -4.88
C LEU A 80 -15.12 13.30 -6.28
N LYS A 81 -15.54 12.40 -7.16
CA LYS A 81 -15.97 12.76 -8.52
C LYS A 81 -17.17 13.70 -8.50
N GLU A 82 -18.15 13.41 -7.64
CA GLU A 82 -19.40 14.18 -7.54
C GLU A 82 -19.21 15.50 -6.78
N ASN A 83 -18.54 15.46 -5.63
CA ASN A 83 -18.50 16.61 -4.69
C ASN A 83 -17.26 17.49 -4.86
N TYR A 84 -16.14 16.91 -5.34
CA TYR A 84 -14.86 17.62 -5.49
C TYR A 84 -14.48 17.80 -6.96
N GLN A 85 -15.41 17.54 -7.89
CA GLN A 85 -15.22 17.76 -9.32
C GLN A 85 -13.98 17.04 -9.88
N LEU A 86 -13.60 15.89 -9.32
CA LEU A 86 -12.38 15.16 -9.69
C LEU A 86 -12.31 14.83 -11.19
N ASN A 87 -13.47 14.59 -11.83
CA ASN A 87 -13.56 14.31 -13.26
C ASN A 87 -13.67 15.57 -14.15
N ARG A 88 -13.80 16.76 -13.56
CA ARG A 88 -14.05 18.03 -14.25
C ARG A 88 -12.92 19.01 -13.97
N THR A 89 -11.69 18.61 -14.30
CA THR A 89 -10.51 19.47 -14.16
C THR A 89 -10.50 20.56 -15.22
N ARG A 90 -10.19 21.79 -14.81
CA ARG A 90 -10.16 22.96 -15.72
C ARG A 90 -8.83 23.12 -16.43
N PHE A 91 -7.78 22.46 -15.94
CA PHE A 91 -6.44 22.59 -16.49
C PHE A 91 -6.25 21.68 -17.71
N HIS A 92 -5.64 22.24 -18.75
CA HIS A 92 -5.29 21.49 -19.96
C HIS A 92 -3.95 20.75 -19.83
N GLN A 93 -2.98 21.32 -19.09
CA GLN A 93 -1.66 20.73 -18.93
C GLN A 93 -1.65 19.64 -17.85
N SER A 94 -0.97 18.54 -18.15
CA SER A 94 -0.94 17.33 -17.32
C SER A 94 -0.42 17.58 -15.90
N HIS A 95 0.63 18.39 -15.73
CA HIS A 95 1.22 18.64 -14.42
C HIS A 95 0.28 19.44 -13.48
N HIS A 96 -0.46 20.42 -14.00
CA HIS A 96 -1.46 21.15 -13.22
C HIS A 96 -2.61 20.25 -12.78
N VAL A 97 -3.09 19.36 -13.67
CA VAL A 97 -4.10 18.35 -13.34
C VAL A 97 -3.62 17.44 -12.20
N VAL A 98 -2.38 16.96 -12.25
CA VAL A 98 -1.82 16.13 -11.17
C VAL A 98 -1.81 16.87 -9.84
N VAL A 99 -1.36 18.13 -9.81
CA VAL A 99 -1.35 18.95 -8.59
C VAL A 99 -2.77 19.16 -8.06
N GLU A 100 -3.74 19.48 -8.93
CA GLU A 100 -5.15 19.62 -8.56
C GLU A 100 -5.69 18.35 -7.87
N HIS A 101 -5.43 17.17 -8.45
CA HIS A 101 -5.85 15.90 -7.87
C HIS A 101 -5.20 15.64 -6.49
N LEU A 102 -3.90 15.91 -6.35
CA LEU A 102 -3.19 15.78 -5.08
C LEU A 102 -3.74 16.74 -4.01
N MET A 103 -4.08 17.97 -4.39
CA MET A 103 -4.68 18.95 -3.50
C MET A 103 -6.09 18.53 -3.06
N ILE A 104 -6.91 18.00 -3.96
CA ILE A 104 -8.23 17.43 -3.63
C ILE A 104 -8.09 16.27 -2.64
N GLN A 105 -7.13 15.36 -2.88
CA GLN A 105 -6.86 14.24 -1.98
C GLN A 105 -6.41 14.72 -0.60
N LEU A 106 -5.50 15.69 -0.53
CA LEU A 106 -5.02 16.28 0.72
C LEU A 106 -6.16 16.93 1.49
N ALA A 107 -6.98 17.75 0.84
CA ALA A 107 -8.11 18.43 1.46
C ALA A 107 -9.14 17.44 2.03
N TYR A 108 -9.49 16.40 1.26
CA TYR A 108 -10.40 15.36 1.72
C TYR A 108 -9.84 14.60 2.93
N ASN A 109 -8.58 14.20 2.86
CA ASN A 109 -7.92 13.48 3.95
C ASN A 109 -7.82 14.33 5.22
N ALA A 110 -7.47 15.61 5.09
CA ALA A 110 -7.46 16.55 6.20
C ALA A 110 -8.86 16.68 6.85
N LYS A 111 -9.91 16.88 6.04
CA LYS A 111 -11.30 16.93 6.51
C LYS A 111 -11.73 15.64 7.21
N LYS A 112 -11.38 14.47 6.67
CA LYS A 112 -11.73 13.20 7.30
C LYS A 112 -10.96 12.98 8.60
N PHE A 113 -9.68 13.36 8.63
CA PHE A 113 -8.85 13.27 9.83
C PHE A 113 -9.38 14.16 10.97
N THR A 114 -9.76 15.40 10.69
CA THR A 114 -10.36 16.28 11.70
C THR A 114 -11.67 15.71 12.24
N ASN A 115 -12.57 15.23 11.36
CA ASN A 115 -13.81 14.58 11.77
C ASN A 115 -13.57 13.34 12.63
N GLN A 116 -12.58 12.51 12.29
CA GLN A 116 -12.20 11.35 13.09
C GLN A 116 -11.73 11.76 14.49
N ARG A 117 -10.89 12.80 14.59
CA ARG A 117 -10.42 13.32 15.90
C ARG A 117 -11.57 13.88 16.74
N LEU A 118 -12.49 14.62 16.12
CA LEU A 118 -13.67 15.16 16.82
C LEU A 118 -14.61 14.05 17.30
N ASN A 119 -14.87 13.05 16.47
CA ASN A 119 -15.72 11.92 16.84
C ASN A 119 -15.08 11.08 17.96
N TYR A 120 -13.76 10.89 17.92
CA TYR A 120 -13.02 10.21 18.99
C TYR A 120 -13.09 10.97 20.32
N ARG A 121 -13.01 12.31 20.29
CA ARG A 121 -13.19 13.14 21.49
C ARG A 121 -14.61 13.02 22.05
N LYS A 122 -15.63 13.15 21.19
CA LYS A 122 -17.04 12.99 21.59
C LYS A 122 -17.33 11.61 22.17
N SER A 123 -16.81 10.53 21.57
CA SER A 123 -17.04 9.17 22.10
C SER A 123 -16.37 8.96 23.46
N LYS A 124 -15.25 9.64 23.71
CA LYS A 124 -14.59 9.63 25.04
C LYS A 124 -15.39 10.43 26.07
N GLU A 125 -15.93 11.59 25.70
CA GLU A 125 -16.77 12.42 26.58
C GLU A 125 -18.09 11.72 26.96
N ILE A 126 -18.68 10.92 26.06
CA ILE A 126 -19.91 10.15 26.34
C ILE A 126 -19.65 8.91 27.23
N ALA A 127 -18.41 8.40 27.24
CA ALA A 127 -18.03 7.22 28.02
C ALA A 127 -17.57 7.54 29.45
N VAL A 128 -17.54 8.83 29.82
CA VAL A 128 -17.27 9.35 31.17
C VAL A 128 -18.60 9.74 31.80
#